data_AF-A0A1B6KIG0-F1
#
_entry.id   AF-A0A1B6KIG0-F1
#
_cell.length_a   1.000
_cell.length_b   1.000
_cell.length_c   1.000
_cell.angle_alpha   90.00
_cell.angle_beta   90.00
_cell.angle_gamma   90.00
#
_symmetry.space_group_name_H-M   'P 1'
#
loop_
_entity.id
_entity.type
_entity.pdbx_description
1 polymer ?
#
loop_
_entity_poly.entity_id
_entity_poly.type
_entity_poly.pdbx_seq_one_letter_code
_entity_poly.pdbx_strand_id
1 'polypeptide(L)'
;MNMENEVKCVIKWSGTEYEVDSLSENDTVATLKDAIYKKTGVRPERQKLLNLKFKGKMPENDCQLSLLKIKAGFKIMMMGSLEEDIADASTPPEDLPEVFDDFDIEDEEEVAIENKDVYLAKVDKRIREYEIKLLNEPRQSKKLLVLDIDYTLFDHRSAAETGYELMRPYLHEFLASAYQDYDIAIWSATSMKWIEKKMELLGVSNNDAYKIIFYLDYLAMISVHTPKYGVIQVKPLGVIWGKFPQYTAANTIMFDDIRRNFLMNPNNGLRIRAFRQAHINRTNDKELIKLARYLKEIAHLEDLCSVNHRNWEKLVNKKRKEKKRKRKRPGTDLLLPDSTTGSGFDGNSSLDMDSDNLDSSEGSGSFDGANP
;
A
#
# COMPACT_ATOMS: atom_id res chain seq x y z
N MET A 1 36.37 -9.97 40.21
CA MET A 1 35.40 -10.64 39.32
C MET A 1 34.85 -9.56 38.43
N ASN A 2 35.24 -9.54 37.15
CA ASN A 2 34.69 -8.58 36.20
C ASN A 2 33.20 -8.90 36.04
N MET A 3 32.33 -7.92 36.31
CA MET A 3 30.95 -7.98 35.87
C MET A 3 31.01 -8.03 34.34
N GLU A 4 30.75 -9.20 33.75
CA GLU A 4 30.50 -9.29 32.32
C GLU A 4 29.28 -8.40 32.03
N ASN A 5 29.46 -7.39 31.17
CA ASN A 5 28.35 -6.52 30.78
C ASN A 5 27.31 -7.36 30.05
N GLU A 6 26.18 -7.59 30.72
CA GLU A 6 25.07 -8.40 30.25
C GLU A 6 24.26 -7.63 29.18
N VAL A 7 24.08 -8.23 28.01
CA VAL A 7 23.28 -7.69 26.90
C VAL A 7 21.86 -8.23 27.02
N LYS A 8 20.91 -7.34 27.35
CA LYS A 8 19.48 -7.68 27.42
C LYS A 8 18.71 -7.03 26.28
N CYS A 9 18.05 -7.84 25.46
CA CYS A 9 17.18 -7.36 24.38
C CYS A 9 15.85 -8.11 24.35
N VAL A 10 14.85 -7.47 23.76
CA VAL A 10 13.54 -8.07 23.54
C VAL A 10 13.41 -8.38 22.06
N ILE A 11 13.09 -9.61 21.73
CA ILE A 11 12.88 -10.06 20.36
C ILE A 11 11.39 -10.05 20.09
N LYS A 12 10.95 -9.21 19.15
CA LYS A 12 9.55 -9.18 18.72
C LYS A 12 9.42 -10.03 17.47
N TRP A 13 8.69 -11.15 17.59
CA TRP A 13 8.44 -12.09 16.50
C TRP A 13 7.03 -12.66 16.58
N SER A 14 6.33 -12.76 15.44
CA SER A 14 4.92 -13.15 15.31
C SER A 14 4.00 -12.56 16.39
N GLY A 15 4.20 -11.28 16.73
CA GLY A 15 3.38 -10.58 17.74
C GLY A 15 3.74 -10.81 19.20
N THR A 16 4.61 -11.77 19.48
CA THR A 16 5.03 -12.11 20.82
C THR A 16 6.38 -11.46 21.11
N GLU A 17 6.56 -11.00 22.33
CA GLU A 17 7.84 -10.47 22.82
C GLU A 17 8.58 -11.57 23.60
N TYR A 18 9.81 -11.86 23.19
CA TYR A 18 10.67 -12.85 23.80
C TYR A 18 11.88 -12.15 24.42
N GLU A 19 12.01 -12.23 25.74
CA GLU A 19 13.18 -11.68 26.43
C GLU A 19 14.39 -12.61 26.22
N VAL A 20 15.49 -12.00 25.78
CA VAL A 20 16.80 -12.63 25.63
C VAL A 20 17.77 -11.89 26.54
N ASP A 21 18.10 -12.53 27.65
CA ASP A 21 18.80 -11.98 28.81
C ASP A 21 20.16 -12.65 29.09
N SER A 22 20.47 -13.76 28.42
CA SER A 22 21.67 -14.58 28.67
C SER A 22 22.78 -14.35 27.64
N LEU A 23 23.11 -13.10 27.32
CA LEU A 23 24.16 -12.73 26.36
C LEU A 23 25.15 -11.75 26.97
N SER A 24 26.41 -11.82 26.54
CA SER A 24 27.49 -10.91 26.93
C SER A 24 27.86 -9.96 25.77
N GLU A 25 28.51 -8.85 26.08
CA GLU A 25 29.05 -7.94 25.05
C GLU A 25 30.09 -8.59 24.13
N ASN A 26 30.73 -9.68 24.57
CA ASN A 26 31.73 -10.44 23.81
C ASN A 26 31.10 -11.48 22.87
N ASP A 27 29.82 -11.80 23.07
CA ASP A 27 29.11 -12.72 22.19
C ASP A 27 28.91 -12.12 20.80
N THR A 28 28.60 -12.99 19.86
CA THR A 28 28.40 -12.61 18.46
C THR A 28 26.92 -12.61 18.09
N VAL A 29 26.61 -12.06 16.91
CA VAL A 29 25.27 -12.16 16.31
C VAL A 29 24.86 -13.63 16.12
N ALA A 30 25.80 -14.56 15.87
CA ALA A 30 25.50 -15.98 15.82
C ALA A 30 24.93 -16.49 17.15
N THR A 31 25.57 -16.17 18.28
CA THR A 31 25.10 -16.55 19.62
C THR A 31 23.72 -15.96 19.92
N LEU A 32 23.48 -14.71 19.52
CA LEU A 32 22.16 -14.07 19.63
C LEU A 32 21.10 -14.85 18.83
N LYS A 33 21.42 -15.28 17.61
CA LYS A 33 20.50 -16.08 16.79
C LYS A 33 20.21 -17.45 17.38
N ASP A 34 21.21 -18.11 17.97
CA ASP A 34 21.01 -19.38 18.66
C ASP A 34 20.11 -19.22 19.90
N ALA A 35 20.28 -18.12 20.65
CA ALA A 35 19.40 -17.80 21.77
C ALA A 35 17.95 -17.55 21.31
N ILE A 36 17.77 -16.86 20.19
CA ILE A 36 16.45 -16.67 19.55
C ILE A 36 15.85 -18.01 19.13
N TYR A 37 16.64 -18.90 18.52
CA TYR A 37 16.17 -20.23 18.10
C TYR A 37 15.62 -21.03 19.27
N LYS A 38 16.31 -21.04 20.43
CA LYS A 38 15.84 -21.74 21.63
C LYS A 38 14.49 -21.22 22.16
N LYS A 39 14.17 -19.95 21.92
CA LYS A 39 12.90 -19.33 22.37
C LYS A 39 11.78 -19.43 21.33
N THR A 40 12.11 -19.47 20.05
CA THR A 40 11.14 -19.30 18.94
C THR A 40 11.01 -20.51 18.03
N GLY A 41 11.97 -21.42 18.01
CA GLY A 41 12.06 -22.54 17.06
C GLY A 41 12.49 -22.13 15.64
N VAL A 42 12.67 -20.83 15.36
CA VAL A 42 13.14 -20.33 14.06
C VAL A 42 14.64 -20.54 13.93
N ARG A 43 15.10 -21.31 12.94
CA ARG A 43 16.53 -21.62 12.80
C ARG A 43 17.40 -20.36 12.55
N PRO A 44 18.65 -20.29 13.03
CA PRO A 44 19.53 -19.11 12.91
C PRO A 44 19.68 -18.55 11.48
N GLU A 45 19.75 -19.42 10.49
CA GLU A 45 19.82 -19.08 9.07
C GLU A 45 18.54 -18.39 8.55
N ARG A 46 17.40 -18.63 9.21
CA ARG A 46 16.09 -18.07 8.86
C ARG A 46 15.73 -16.78 9.58
N GLN A 47 16.58 -16.35 10.51
CA GLN A 47 16.33 -15.16 11.33
C GLN A 47 16.92 -13.91 10.68
N LYS A 48 16.04 -12.95 10.40
CA LYS A 48 16.40 -11.59 9.96
C LYS A 48 16.04 -10.57 11.01
N LEU A 49 17.07 -9.91 11.54
CA LEU A 49 16.96 -8.86 12.54
C LEU A 49 16.83 -7.50 11.83
N LEU A 50 15.59 -7.04 11.64
CA LEU A 50 15.25 -5.95 10.69
C LEU A 50 15.78 -4.57 11.09
N ASN A 51 15.77 -4.28 12.39
CA ASN A 51 16.15 -2.99 12.95
C ASN A 51 17.52 -3.02 13.67
N LEU A 52 18.28 -4.09 13.51
CA LEU A 52 19.66 -4.20 13.98
C LEU A 52 20.61 -3.89 12.81
N LYS A 53 21.39 -2.81 12.91
CA LYS A 53 22.28 -2.36 11.83
C LYS A 53 23.69 -2.08 12.33
N PHE A 54 24.68 -2.51 11.57
CA PHE A 54 26.09 -2.14 11.74
C PHE A 54 26.57 -1.41 10.49
N LYS A 55 27.07 -0.17 10.65
CA LYS A 55 27.52 0.69 9.54
C LYS A 55 26.50 0.81 8.38
N GLY A 56 25.20 0.85 8.72
CA GLY A 56 24.09 0.97 7.76
C GLY A 56 23.68 -0.32 7.05
N LYS A 57 24.35 -1.45 7.31
CA LYS A 57 24.02 -2.79 6.79
C LYS A 57 23.57 -3.72 7.91
N MET A 58 22.99 -4.87 7.56
CA MET A 58 22.72 -5.93 8.53
C MET A 58 24.05 -6.49 9.06
N PRO A 59 24.17 -6.74 10.38
CA PRO A 59 25.39 -7.27 10.95
C PRO A 59 25.59 -8.73 10.57
N GLU A 60 26.84 -9.12 10.32
CA GLU A 60 27.25 -10.49 9.99
C GLU A 60 27.33 -11.34 11.27
N ASN A 61 27.32 -12.67 11.10
CA ASN A 61 27.24 -13.62 12.22
C ASN A 61 28.43 -13.54 13.18
N ASP A 62 29.59 -13.11 12.70
CA ASP A 62 30.83 -12.91 13.47
C ASP A 62 30.90 -11.54 14.18
N CYS A 63 29.97 -10.63 13.89
CA CYS A 63 29.93 -9.31 14.49
C CYS A 63 29.65 -9.43 16.00
N GLN A 64 30.51 -8.82 16.81
CA GLN A 64 30.32 -8.77 18.27
C GLN A 64 29.16 -7.85 18.66
N LEU A 65 28.40 -8.27 19.68
CA LEU A 65 27.25 -7.52 20.18
C LEU A 65 27.64 -6.15 20.76
N SER A 66 28.84 -6.02 21.33
CA SER A 66 29.41 -4.74 21.79
C SER A 66 29.40 -3.65 20.71
N LEU A 67 29.58 -4.02 19.44
CA LEU A 67 29.63 -3.10 18.30
C LEU A 67 28.24 -2.59 17.88
N LEU A 68 27.18 -3.29 18.28
CA LEU A 68 25.80 -3.03 17.88
C LEU A 68 25.07 -2.05 18.81
N LYS A 69 25.69 -1.69 19.95
CA LYS A 69 25.17 -0.73 20.94
C LYS A 69 23.72 -1.04 21.35
N ILE A 70 23.43 -2.31 21.58
CA ILE A 70 22.11 -2.78 22.02
C ILE A 70 21.91 -2.31 23.46
N LYS A 71 21.01 -1.35 23.66
CA LYS A 71 20.65 -0.89 25.01
C LYS A 71 19.75 -1.93 25.69
N ALA A 72 19.79 -1.99 27.02
CA ALA A 72 18.86 -2.81 27.80
C ALA A 72 17.40 -2.50 27.40
N GLY A 73 16.64 -3.53 27.06
CA GLY A 73 15.24 -3.41 26.63
C GLY A 73 15.05 -2.95 25.18
N PHE A 74 16.12 -2.88 24.38
CA PHE A 74 16.00 -2.62 22.95
C PHE A 74 15.18 -3.72 22.27
N LYS A 75 14.11 -3.32 21.59
CA LYS A 75 13.22 -4.23 20.87
C LYS A 75 13.76 -4.50 19.48
N ILE A 76 14.27 -5.70 19.24
CA ILE A 76 14.71 -6.17 17.93
C ILE A 76 13.51 -6.81 17.23
N MET A 77 13.11 -6.27 16.09
CA MET A 77 12.11 -6.88 15.22
C MET A 77 12.78 -8.01 14.43
N MET A 78 12.33 -9.24 14.67
CA MET A 78 12.82 -10.42 14.00
C MET A 78 11.78 -10.91 12.99
N MET A 79 12.23 -11.21 11.78
CA MET A 79 11.48 -11.92 10.76
C MET A 79 12.12 -13.28 10.54
N GLY A 80 11.29 -14.31 10.47
CA GLY A 80 11.67 -15.68 10.24
C GLY A 80 10.45 -16.57 10.40
N SER A 81 10.50 -17.78 9.87
CA SER A 81 9.35 -18.68 9.84
C SER A 81 9.80 -20.10 10.17
N LEU A 82 8.90 -20.91 10.70
CA LEU A 82 9.18 -22.32 10.93
C LEU A 82 9.27 -23.07 9.59
N GLU A 83 9.96 -24.21 9.61
CA GLU A 83 10.12 -25.09 8.44
C GLU A 83 8.78 -25.48 7.82
N GLU A 84 7.85 -25.91 8.66
CA GLU A 84 6.53 -26.38 8.27
C GLU A 84 5.69 -25.27 7.64
N ASP A 85 5.76 -24.04 8.17
CA ASP A 85 4.98 -22.90 7.66
C ASP A 85 5.39 -22.51 6.23
N ILE A 86 6.68 -22.59 5.91
CA ILE A 86 7.21 -22.28 4.58
C ILE A 86 6.82 -23.36 3.58
N ALA A 87 7.01 -24.63 3.95
CA ALA A 87 6.62 -25.76 3.11
C ALA A 87 5.12 -25.71 2.80
N ASP A 88 4.29 -25.49 3.83
CA ASP A 88 2.86 -25.34 3.67
C ASP A 88 2.54 -24.17 2.74
N ALA A 89 3.04 -22.96 3.02
CA ALA A 89 2.72 -21.76 2.25
C ALA A 89 3.15 -21.81 0.76
N SER A 90 4.22 -22.55 0.45
CA SER A 90 4.71 -22.75 -0.92
C SER A 90 3.99 -23.89 -1.66
N THR A 91 3.21 -24.71 -0.96
CA THR A 91 2.44 -25.78 -1.61
C THR A 91 1.19 -25.17 -2.25
N PRO A 92 0.95 -25.36 -3.55
CA PRO A 92 -0.28 -24.91 -4.18
C PRO A 92 -1.50 -25.55 -3.50
N PRO A 93 -2.51 -24.78 -3.07
CA PRO A 93 -3.76 -25.34 -2.56
C PRO A 93 -4.40 -26.28 -3.59
N GLU A 94 -4.85 -27.46 -3.16
CA GLU A 94 -5.63 -28.39 -4.00
C GLU A 94 -6.98 -27.78 -4.44
N ASP A 95 -7.54 -26.87 -3.63
CA ASP A 95 -8.81 -26.16 -3.87
C ASP A 95 -8.67 -24.88 -4.72
N LEU A 96 -7.62 -24.73 -5.53
CA LEU A 96 -7.53 -23.61 -6.46
C LEU A 96 -8.50 -23.85 -7.62
N PRO A 97 -9.48 -22.95 -7.89
CA PRO A 97 -10.21 -23.01 -9.15
C PRO A 97 -9.21 -22.94 -10.31
N GLU A 98 -9.43 -23.74 -11.36
CA GLU A 98 -8.52 -23.82 -12.52
C GLU A 98 -8.09 -22.41 -12.97
N VAL A 99 -6.82 -22.10 -12.71
CA VAL A 99 -6.23 -20.83 -13.10
C VAL A 99 -5.94 -20.92 -14.59
N PHE A 100 -6.89 -20.45 -15.40
CA PHE A 100 -6.62 -20.17 -16.80
C PHE A 100 -5.51 -19.10 -16.88
N ASP A 101 -4.49 -19.41 -17.69
CA ASP A 101 -3.37 -18.53 -17.99
C ASP A 101 -3.86 -17.45 -18.98
N ASP A 102 -4.50 -16.42 -18.43
CA ASP A 102 -5.11 -15.33 -19.22
C ASP A 102 -4.08 -14.27 -19.62
N PHE A 103 -3.13 -14.66 -20.48
CA PHE A 103 -2.21 -13.69 -21.07
C PHE A 103 -2.90 -12.62 -21.93
N ASP A 104 -4.16 -12.81 -22.32
CA ASP A 104 -4.77 -12.03 -23.42
C ASP A 104 -6.16 -11.45 -23.11
N ILE A 105 -6.37 -10.76 -21.98
CA ILE A 105 -7.40 -9.69 -21.97
C ILE A 105 -6.72 -8.40 -22.41
N GLU A 106 -6.81 -8.13 -23.72
CA GLU A 106 -6.37 -6.86 -24.30
C GLU A 106 -7.04 -5.69 -23.55
N ASP A 107 -6.25 -4.64 -23.29
CA ASP A 107 -6.66 -3.48 -22.50
C ASP A 107 -7.88 -2.72 -23.07
N GLU A 108 -8.30 -3.04 -24.29
CA GLU A 108 -9.28 -2.31 -25.10
C GLU A 108 -10.69 -2.91 -25.10
N GLU A 109 -10.88 -4.16 -24.68
CA GLU A 109 -12.22 -4.74 -24.54
C GLU A 109 -12.82 -4.39 -23.17
N GLU A 110 -13.29 -3.15 -23.04
CA GLU A 110 -14.21 -2.75 -21.97
C GLU A 110 -15.56 -3.43 -22.20
N VAL A 111 -15.67 -4.70 -21.78
CA VAL A 111 -16.98 -5.34 -21.69
C VAL A 111 -17.71 -4.68 -20.54
N ALA A 112 -18.64 -3.77 -20.84
CA ALA A 112 -19.49 -3.09 -19.86
C ALA A 112 -20.38 -4.12 -19.13
N ILE A 113 -19.83 -4.79 -18.13
CA ILE A 113 -20.52 -5.79 -17.31
C ILE A 113 -20.89 -5.24 -15.94
N GLU A 114 -20.22 -4.16 -15.50
CA GLU A 114 -20.32 -3.58 -14.17
C GLU A 114 -21.75 -3.19 -13.79
N ASN A 115 -22.57 -2.81 -14.78
CA ASN A 115 -23.94 -2.31 -14.57
C ASN A 115 -25.02 -3.35 -14.93
N LYS A 116 -24.66 -4.62 -15.15
CA LYS A 116 -25.65 -5.66 -15.45
C LYS A 116 -26.36 -6.12 -14.18
N ASP A 117 -27.69 -6.02 -14.16
CA ASP A 117 -28.55 -6.40 -13.02
C ASP A 117 -28.24 -7.80 -12.47
N VAL A 118 -27.93 -8.76 -13.35
CA VAL A 118 -27.58 -10.14 -12.96
C VAL A 118 -26.33 -10.18 -12.07
N TYR A 119 -25.34 -9.32 -12.32
CA TYR A 119 -24.11 -9.27 -11.53
C TYR A 119 -24.27 -8.40 -10.28
N LEU A 120 -25.05 -7.32 -10.36
CA LEU A 120 -25.44 -6.54 -9.19
C LEU A 120 -26.20 -7.41 -8.17
N ALA A 121 -27.12 -8.26 -8.62
CA ALA A 121 -27.83 -9.20 -7.74
C ALA A 121 -26.88 -10.22 -7.08
N LYS A 122 -25.80 -10.64 -7.76
CA LYS A 122 -24.76 -11.49 -7.16
C LYS A 122 -23.95 -10.74 -6.10
N VAL A 123 -23.64 -9.46 -6.35
CA VAL A 123 -22.99 -8.58 -5.38
C VAL A 123 -23.89 -8.41 -4.14
N ASP A 124 -25.17 -8.11 -4.32
CA ASP A 124 -26.14 -7.99 -3.23
C ASP A 124 -26.27 -9.27 -2.41
N LYS A 125 -26.22 -10.43 -3.07
CA LYS A 125 -26.19 -11.72 -2.38
C LYS A 125 -24.95 -11.84 -1.49
N ARG A 126 -23.76 -11.47 -1.98
CA ARG A 126 -22.52 -11.46 -1.18
C ARG A 126 -22.58 -10.43 -0.05
N ILE A 127 -23.16 -9.26 -0.27
CA ILE A 127 -23.37 -8.24 0.76
C ILE A 127 -24.22 -8.80 1.91
N ARG A 128 -25.23 -9.63 1.63
CA ARG A 128 -26.07 -10.23 2.67
C ARG A 128 -25.44 -11.44 3.36
N GLU A 129 -24.79 -12.31 2.60
CA GLU A 129 -24.41 -13.66 3.08
C GLU A 129 -22.96 -13.78 3.55
N TYR A 130 -22.03 -13.03 2.95
CA TYR A 130 -20.62 -13.13 3.31
C TYR A 130 -20.33 -12.25 4.53
N GLU A 131 -19.77 -12.80 5.59
CA GLU A 131 -19.39 -12.03 6.78
C GLU A 131 -17.94 -11.58 6.70
N ILE A 132 -17.69 -10.27 6.78
CA ILE A 132 -16.33 -9.72 6.79
C ILE A 132 -15.90 -9.55 8.25
N LYS A 133 -14.92 -10.37 8.69
CA LYS A 133 -14.30 -10.24 10.01
C LYS A 133 -13.35 -9.05 10.02
N LEU A 134 -13.70 -8.02 10.80
CA LEU A 134 -12.79 -6.90 11.08
C LEU A 134 -11.63 -7.36 11.95
N LEU A 135 -10.42 -7.03 11.50
CA LEU A 135 -9.18 -7.21 12.27
C LEU A 135 -8.83 -5.92 13.02
N ASN A 136 -9.13 -4.77 12.41
CA ASN A 136 -8.92 -3.45 12.97
C ASN A 136 -10.06 -2.53 12.52
N GLU A 137 -10.36 -1.50 13.30
CA GLU A 137 -11.41 -0.54 12.97
C GLU A 137 -11.04 0.36 11.77
N PRO A 138 -12.02 0.72 10.91
CA PRO A 138 -11.86 1.77 9.91
C PRO A 138 -11.39 3.09 10.55
N ARG A 139 -10.44 3.77 9.91
CA ARG A 139 -9.94 5.05 10.40
C ARG A 139 -10.65 6.20 9.72
N GLN A 140 -10.94 7.25 10.49
CA GLN A 140 -11.64 8.42 9.98
C GLN A 140 -10.88 9.05 8.81
N SER A 141 -11.62 9.37 7.74
CA SER A 141 -11.13 10.07 6.56
C SER A 141 -9.97 9.37 5.81
N LYS A 142 -9.79 8.06 6.00
CA LYS A 142 -8.84 7.27 5.20
C LYS A 142 -9.52 6.69 3.97
N LYS A 143 -8.76 6.63 2.88
CA LYS A 143 -9.15 5.96 1.63
C LYS A 143 -9.00 4.44 1.80
N LEU A 144 -9.44 3.63 0.84
CA LEU A 144 -9.26 2.18 0.87
C LEU A 144 -8.25 1.71 -0.18
N LEU A 145 -7.28 0.92 0.25
CA LEU A 145 -6.36 0.18 -0.61
C LEU A 145 -6.66 -1.32 -0.48
N VAL A 146 -7.09 -1.95 -1.57
CA VAL A 146 -7.28 -3.40 -1.65
C VAL A 146 -6.09 -4.03 -2.36
N LEU A 147 -5.48 -5.06 -1.77
CA LEU A 147 -4.31 -5.72 -2.32
C LEU A 147 -4.58 -7.20 -2.55
N ASP A 148 -4.27 -7.66 -3.75
CA ASP A 148 -4.03 -9.07 -4.01
C ASP A 148 -2.72 -9.56 -3.35
N ILE A 149 -2.52 -10.88 -3.28
CA ILE A 149 -1.35 -11.48 -2.63
C ILE A 149 -0.37 -12.06 -3.66
N ASP A 150 -0.82 -13.04 -4.46
CA ASP A 150 0.03 -13.89 -5.28
C ASP A 150 0.59 -13.10 -6.46
N TYR A 151 1.92 -13.04 -6.61
CA TYR A 151 2.62 -12.16 -7.56
C TYR A 151 2.40 -10.65 -7.37
N THR A 152 1.50 -10.23 -6.50
CA THR A 152 1.34 -8.84 -6.07
C THR A 152 2.32 -8.49 -4.95
N LEU A 153 2.26 -9.21 -3.82
CA LEU A 153 3.07 -8.96 -2.61
C LEU A 153 4.23 -9.94 -2.42
N PHE A 154 4.17 -11.13 -3.04
CA PHE A 154 5.24 -12.13 -2.96
C PHE A 154 5.18 -13.12 -4.14
N ASP A 155 6.26 -13.87 -4.32
CA ASP A 155 6.34 -14.97 -5.29
C ASP A 155 5.86 -16.27 -4.65
N HIS A 156 4.67 -16.73 -5.03
CA HIS A 156 4.07 -17.95 -4.47
C HIS A 156 4.54 -19.25 -5.13
N ARG A 157 5.31 -19.18 -6.24
CA ARG A 157 5.70 -20.37 -7.00
C ARG A 157 7.15 -20.77 -6.83
N SER A 158 8.03 -19.85 -6.44
CA SER A 158 9.42 -20.20 -6.14
C SER A 158 9.51 -20.99 -4.83
N ALA A 159 10.41 -21.97 -4.80
CA ALA A 159 10.88 -22.54 -3.55
C ALA A 159 11.83 -21.57 -2.85
N ALA A 160 11.82 -21.57 -1.52
CA ALA A 160 12.68 -20.74 -0.69
C ALA A 160 12.89 -21.35 0.69
N GLU A 161 13.95 -20.92 1.37
CA GLU A 161 14.22 -21.30 2.76
C GLU A 161 13.55 -20.34 3.75
N THR A 162 13.15 -19.14 3.31
CA THR A 162 12.48 -18.16 4.16
C THR A 162 11.37 -17.42 3.41
N GLY A 163 10.30 -17.03 4.13
CA GLY A 163 9.26 -16.15 3.57
C GLY A 163 9.81 -14.84 3.01
N TYR A 164 10.91 -14.33 3.58
CA TYR A 164 11.59 -13.13 3.10
C TYR A 164 12.13 -13.28 1.68
N GLU A 165 12.62 -14.45 1.28
CA GLU A 165 13.15 -14.67 -0.08
C GLU A 165 12.06 -14.54 -1.12
N LEU A 166 10.84 -14.98 -0.78
CA LEU A 166 9.66 -14.89 -1.64
C LEU A 166 8.98 -13.52 -1.57
N MET A 167 9.11 -12.80 -0.45
CA MET A 167 8.50 -11.49 -0.24
C MET A 167 8.96 -10.47 -1.29
N ARG A 168 8.03 -9.77 -1.93
CA ARG A 168 8.37 -8.73 -2.91
C ARG A 168 9.18 -7.61 -2.25
N PRO A 169 10.24 -7.08 -2.89
CA PRO A 169 11.05 -6.01 -2.31
C PRO A 169 10.20 -4.81 -1.88
N TYR A 170 10.56 -4.23 -0.73
CA TYR A 170 9.93 -3.05 -0.14
C TYR A 170 8.48 -3.25 0.35
N LEU A 171 8.05 -4.49 0.61
CA LEU A 171 6.67 -4.78 1.05
C LEU A 171 6.26 -3.97 2.28
N HIS A 172 7.02 -4.05 3.38
CA HIS A 172 6.67 -3.37 4.61
C HIS A 172 6.77 -1.85 4.51
N GLU A 173 7.78 -1.33 3.79
CA GLU A 173 7.92 0.09 3.53
C GLU A 173 6.76 0.64 2.69
N PHE A 174 6.29 -0.15 1.71
CA PHE A 174 5.11 0.17 0.92
C PHE A 174 3.84 0.20 1.79
N LEU A 175 3.59 -0.84 2.58
CA LEU A 175 2.40 -0.92 3.44
C LEU A 175 2.40 0.18 4.50
N ALA A 176 3.54 0.45 5.16
CA ALA A 176 3.67 1.55 6.11
C ALA A 176 3.46 2.93 5.46
N SER A 177 3.93 3.11 4.22
CA SER A 177 3.68 4.34 3.47
C SER A 177 2.21 4.48 3.06
N ALA A 178 1.59 3.41 2.57
CA ALA A 178 0.19 3.41 2.18
C ALA A 178 -0.74 3.65 3.37
N TYR A 179 -0.42 3.04 4.52
CA TYR A 179 -1.22 3.15 5.73
C TYR A 179 -1.38 4.59 6.24
N GLN A 180 -0.50 5.52 5.87
CA GLN A 180 -0.64 6.93 6.22
C GLN A 180 -1.93 7.54 5.66
N ASP A 181 -2.37 7.10 4.49
CA ASP A 181 -3.47 7.70 3.72
C ASP A 181 -4.62 6.72 3.45
N TYR A 182 -4.35 5.41 3.57
CA TYR A 182 -5.28 4.34 3.21
C TYR A 182 -5.45 3.33 4.35
N ASP A 183 -6.69 2.91 4.63
CA ASP A 183 -6.95 1.61 5.24
C ASP A 183 -6.64 0.51 4.22
N ILE A 184 -6.05 -0.58 4.70
CA ILE A 184 -5.50 -1.62 3.84
C ILE A 184 -6.30 -2.90 4.04
N ALA A 185 -6.85 -3.44 2.96
CA ALA A 185 -7.53 -4.73 2.92
C ALA A 185 -6.76 -5.71 2.01
N ILE A 186 -6.83 -6.99 2.34
CA ILE A 186 -6.25 -8.06 1.51
C ILE A 186 -7.39 -8.84 0.88
N TRP A 187 -7.33 -9.07 -0.43
CA TRP A 187 -8.30 -9.90 -1.15
C TRP A 187 -7.62 -10.90 -2.06
N SER A 188 -7.67 -12.18 -1.71
CA SER A 188 -7.08 -13.27 -2.50
C SER A 188 -8.15 -14.20 -3.08
N ALA A 189 -7.83 -14.86 -4.19
CA ALA A 189 -8.65 -15.92 -4.78
C ALA A 189 -8.39 -17.30 -4.15
N THR A 190 -7.68 -17.37 -3.03
CA THR A 190 -7.49 -18.59 -2.22
C THR A 190 -8.42 -18.59 -1.00
N SER A 191 -8.49 -19.69 -0.23
CA SER A 191 -9.25 -19.74 1.02
C SER A 191 -8.66 -18.88 2.14
N MET A 192 -9.48 -18.51 3.12
CA MET A 192 -9.05 -17.72 4.29
C MET A 192 -7.84 -18.31 5.01
N LYS A 193 -7.78 -19.65 5.18
CA LYS A 193 -6.65 -20.36 5.80
C LYS A 193 -5.33 -20.03 5.11
N TRP A 194 -5.32 -19.97 3.78
CA TRP A 194 -4.13 -19.66 2.99
C TRP A 194 -3.76 -18.18 3.08
N ILE A 195 -4.75 -17.29 3.16
CA ILE A 195 -4.51 -15.87 3.36
C ILE A 195 -3.81 -15.65 4.71
N GLU A 196 -4.36 -16.21 5.79
CA GLU A 196 -3.81 -16.07 7.14
C GLU A 196 -2.37 -16.59 7.21
N LYS A 197 -2.11 -17.79 6.67
CA LYS A 197 -0.74 -18.35 6.59
C LYS A 197 0.22 -17.46 5.80
N LYS A 198 -0.18 -16.97 4.63
CA LYS A 198 0.67 -16.09 3.81
C LYS A 198 0.92 -14.74 4.50
N MET A 199 -0.08 -14.15 5.14
CA MET A 199 0.07 -12.89 5.87
C MET A 199 0.96 -13.04 7.10
N GLU A 200 0.93 -14.19 7.78
CA GLU A 200 1.86 -14.51 8.86
C GLU A 200 3.28 -14.73 8.34
N LEU A 201 3.46 -15.59 7.32
CA LEU A 201 4.75 -15.88 6.71
C LEU A 201 5.49 -14.60 6.27
N LEU A 202 4.75 -13.67 5.66
CA LEU A 202 5.30 -12.40 5.17
C LEU A 202 5.42 -11.33 6.26
N GLY A 203 5.06 -11.61 7.52
CA GLY A 203 5.08 -10.64 8.62
C GLY A 203 4.10 -9.47 8.43
N VAL A 204 3.05 -9.68 7.64
CA VAL A 204 2.01 -8.68 7.35
C VAL A 204 0.90 -8.67 8.40
N SER A 205 0.53 -9.85 8.92
CA SER A 205 -0.52 -10.00 9.93
C SER A 205 -0.19 -9.28 11.24
N ASN A 206 1.10 -9.12 11.56
CA ASN A 206 1.54 -8.52 12.81
C ASN A 206 2.70 -7.54 12.62
N ASN A 207 2.35 -6.31 12.24
CA ASN A 207 3.29 -5.21 12.10
C ASN A 207 2.89 -4.01 12.98
N ASP A 208 3.88 -3.27 13.49
CA ASP A 208 3.65 -2.07 14.30
C ASP A 208 3.47 -0.81 13.45
N ALA A 209 4.00 -0.80 12.23
CA ALA A 209 3.99 0.38 11.37
C ALA A 209 2.66 0.55 10.61
N TYR A 210 1.84 -0.49 10.51
CA TYR A 210 0.56 -0.47 9.82
C TYR A 210 -0.38 -1.55 10.35
N LYS A 211 -1.67 -1.44 10.02
CA LYS A 211 -2.69 -2.44 10.34
C LYS A 211 -3.50 -2.80 9.09
N ILE A 212 -3.93 -4.05 9.01
CA ILE A 212 -4.85 -4.53 7.98
C ILE A 212 -6.27 -4.50 8.56
N ILE A 213 -7.22 -3.94 7.81
CA ILE A 213 -8.58 -3.75 8.29
C ILE A 213 -9.39 -5.06 8.25
N PHE A 214 -9.29 -5.83 7.18
CA PHE A 214 -9.92 -7.14 7.01
C PHE A 214 -9.28 -7.93 5.86
N TYR A 215 -9.62 -9.22 5.78
CA TYR A 215 -9.29 -10.12 4.68
C TYR A 215 -10.57 -10.52 3.92
N LEU A 216 -10.45 -10.75 2.61
CA LEU A 216 -11.47 -11.36 1.77
C LEU A 216 -10.85 -12.53 1.00
N ASP A 217 -11.58 -13.64 0.95
CA ASP A 217 -11.18 -14.85 0.24
C ASP A 217 -12.05 -15.07 -1.01
N TYR A 218 -11.86 -16.23 -1.66
CA TYR A 218 -12.60 -16.57 -2.88
C TYR A 218 -14.12 -16.65 -2.69
N LEU A 219 -14.61 -16.85 -1.46
CA LEU A 219 -16.06 -16.91 -1.20
C LEU A 219 -16.73 -15.54 -1.36
N ALA A 220 -15.98 -14.45 -1.21
CA ALA A 220 -16.46 -13.10 -1.51
C ALA A 220 -16.51 -12.78 -3.01
N MET A 221 -15.86 -13.58 -3.85
CA MET A 221 -15.85 -13.41 -5.31
C MET A 221 -17.19 -13.81 -5.93
N ILE A 222 -17.41 -13.34 -7.16
CA ILE A 222 -18.57 -13.72 -7.99
C ILE A 222 -18.11 -14.21 -9.35
N SER A 223 -18.89 -15.14 -9.92
CA SER A 223 -18.71 -15.54 -11.31
C SER A 223 -19.44 -14.58 -12.23
N VAL A 224 -18.78 -14.09 -13.26
CA VAL A 224 -19.38 -13.29 -14.35
C VAL A 224 -19.17 -14.02 -15.67
N HIS A 225 -20.06 -13.78 -16.63
CA HIS A 225 -19.95 -14.37 -17.97
C HIS A 225 -19.45 -13.30 -18.93
N THR A 226 -18.33 -13.59 -19.58
CA THR A 226 -17.77 -12.76 -20.65
C THR A 226 -17.99 -13.47 -21.99
N PRO A 227 -18.30 -12.74 -23.07
CA PRO A 227 -18.46 -13.36 -24.39
C PRO A 227 -17.22 -14.13 -24.88
N LYS A 228 -16.02 -13.66 -24.51
CA LYS A 228 -14.74 -14.16 -25.02
C LYS A 228 -14.12 -15.27 -24.16
N TYR A 229 -14.23 -15.17 -22.83
CA TYR A 229 -13.56 -16.08 -21.89
C TYR A 229 -14.55 -16.98 -21.14
N GLY A 230 -15.84 -16.91 -21.48
CA GLY A 230 -16.89 -17.63 -20.77
C GLY A 230 -17.02 -17.16 -19.32
N VAL A 231 -17.25 -18.12 -18.41
CA VAL A 231 -17.46 -17.83 -16.99
C VAL A 231 -16.12 -17.65 -16.28
N ILE A 232 -15.90 -16.45 -15.73
CA ILE A 232 -14.70 -16.10 -14.98
C ILE A 232 -15.07 -15.64 -13.57
N GLN A 233 -14.13 -15.73 -12.62
CA GLN A 233 -14.29 -15.18 -11.27
C GLN A 233 -13.69 -13.78 -11.18
N VAL A 234 -14.35 -12.89 -10.45
CA VAL A 234 -13.91 -11.51 -10.21
C VAL A 234 -14.04 -11.13 -8.74
N LYS A 235 -13.33 -10.08 -8.32
CA LYS A 235 -13.32 -9.48 -6.97
C LYS A 235 -14.12 -8.16 -6.99
N PRO A 236 -15.46 -8.20 -6.87
CA PRO A 236 -16.31 -7.02 -7.00
C PRO A 236 -16.18 -6.09 -5.78
N LEU A 237 -15.52 -4.95 -5.93
CA LEU A 237 -15.39 -3.96 -4.84
C LEU A 237 -16.74 -3.49 -4.27
N GLY A 238 -17.82 -3.61 -5.04
CA GLY A 238 -19.20 -3.38 -4.58
C GLY A 238 -19.58 -4.19 -3.33
N VAL A 239 -18.99 -5.37 -3.11
CA VAL A 239 -19.20 -6.15 -1.87
C VAL A 239 -18.69 -5.40 -0.64
N ILE A 240 -17.54 -4.73 -0.77
CA ILE A 240 -16.97 -3.91 0.30
C ILE A 240 -17.81 -2.65 0.47
N TRP A 241 -18.12 -1.94 -0.62
CA TRP A 241 -18.88 -0.68 -0.58
C TRP A 241 -20.27 -0.84 0.01
N GLY A 242 -20.94 -1.96 -0.26
CA GLY A 242 -22.25 -2.26 0.32
C GLY A 242 -22.23 -2.60 1.81
N LYS A 243 -21.07 -3.00 2.35
CA LYS A 243 -20.90 -3.31 3.78
C LYS A 243 -20.26 -2.18 4.59
N PHE A 244 -19.46 -1.35 3.93
CA PHE A 244 -18.68 -0.27 4.54
C PHE A 244 -18.90 1.03 3.75
N PRO A 245 -19.98 1.78 4.04
CA PRO A 245 -20.40 2.93 3.24
C PRO A 245 -19.42 4.11 3.26
N GLN A 246 -18.45 4.13 4.18
CA GLN A 246 -17.34 5.08 4.16
C GLN A 246 -16.39 4.86 2.97
N TYR A 247 -16.40 3.67 2.36
CA TYR A 247 -15.63 3.35 1.18
C TYR A 247 -16.54 3.27 -0.04
N THR A 248 -16.12 3.93 -1.11
CA THR A 248 -16.84 4.02 -2.38
C THR A 248 -15.86 3.93 -3.53
N ALA A 249 -16.35 3.92 -4.77
CA ALA A 249 -15.51 4.02 -5.95
C ALA A 249 -14.58 5.25 -5.89
N ALA A 250 -15.06 6.39 -5.39
CA ALA A 250 -14.28 7.64 -5.37
C ALA A 250 -13.05 7.60 -4.45
N ASN A 251 -13.00 6.70 -3.47
CA ASN A 251 -11.91 6.64 -2.51
C ASN A 251 -11.27 5.26 -2.36
N THR A 252 -11.52 4.34 -3.29
CA THR A 252 -10.96 2.98 -3.28
C THR A 252 -10.03 2.77 -4.46
N ILE A 253 -8.89 2.10 -4.22
CA ILE A 253 -8.01 1.61 -5.28
C ILE A 253 -7.59 0.17 -4.97
N MET A 254 -7.48 -0.67 -6.00
CA MET A 254 -7.15 -2.08 -5.91
C MET A 254 -5.92 -2.41 -6.74
N PHE A 255 -4.93 -3.11 -6.15
CA PHE A 255 -3.76 -3.61 -6.88
C PHE A 255 -3.84 -5.12 -7.03
N ASP A 256 -3.74 -5.58 -8.26
CA ASP A 256 -3.82 -7.00 -8.63
C ASP A 256 -3.06 -7.20 -9.94
N ASP A 257 -2.26 -8.26 -10.08
CA ASP A 257 -1.51 -8.50 -11.32
C ASP A 257 -2.42 -9.03 -12.45
N ILE A 258 -3.58 -9.56 -12.07
CA ILE A 258 -4.60 -10.10 -12.95
C ILE A 258 -5.70 -9.08 -13.16
N ARG A 259 -5.77 -8.54 -14.38
CA ARG A 259 -6.75 -7.50 -14.76
C ARG A 259 -8.20 -7.92 -14.56
N ARG A 260 -8.53 -9.18 -14.88
CA ARG A 260 -9.91 -9.69 -14.81
C ARG A 260 -10.52 -9.59 -13.41
N ASN A 261 -9.69 -9.65 -12.37
CA ASN A 261 -10.16 -9.61 -10.99
C ASN A 261 -10.93 -8.33 -10.68
N PHE A 262 -10.65 -7.22 -11.36
CA PHE A 262 -11.36 -5.95 -11.18
C PHE A 262 -12.22 -5.57 -12.41
N LEU A 263 -12.68 -6.54 -13.20
CA LEU A 263 -13.50 -6.29 -14.40
C LEU A 263 -14.84 -5.61 -14.08
N MET A 264 -15.39 -5.81 -12.88
CA MET A 264 -16.60 -5.13 -12.38
C MET A 264 -16.34 -3.73 -11.81
N ASN A 265 -15.08 -3.31 -11.72
CA ASN A 265 -14.67 -2.01 -11.18
C ASN A 265 -13.36 -1.54 -11.84
N PRO A 266 -13.36 -1.38 -13.18
CA PRO A 266 -12.14 -1.19 -13.98
C PRO A 266 -11.40 0.12 -13.66
N ASN A 267 -12.14 1.17 -13.27
CA ASN A 267 -11.56 2.46 -12.90
C ASN A 267 -10.89 2.48 -11.52
N ASN A 268 -11.12 1.46 -10.69
CA ASN A 268 -10.51 1.33 -9.36
C ASN A 268 -9.31 0.38 -9.36
N GLY A 269 -9.11 -0.38 -10.44
CA GLY A 269 -8.04 -1.36 -10.55
C GLY A 269 -6.76 -0.78 -11.14
N LEU A 270 -5.62 -1.09 -10.54
CA LEU A 270 -4.29 -0.90 -11.11
C LEU A 270 -3.66 -2.27 -11.31
N ARG A 271 -3.40 -2.61 -12.58
CA ARG A 271 -2.66 -3.83 -12.92
C ARG A 271 -1.19 -3.66 -12.54
N ILE A 272 -0.79 -4.29 -11.44
CA ILE A 272 0.62 -4.30 -11.00
C ILE A 272 1.41 -5.31 -11.84
N ARG A 273 2.71 -5.06 -12.06
CA ARG A 273 3.57 -6.08 -12.68
C ARG A 273 3.72 -7.28 -11.74
N ALA A 274 3.48 -8.49 -12.25
CA ALA A 274 3.66 -9.72 -11.49
C ALA A 274 5.11 -9.88 -11.00
N PHE A 275 5.29 -10.19 -9.72
CA PHE A 275 6.59 -10.50 -9.11
C PHE A 275 6.84 -12.00 -9.14
N ARG A 276 7.59 -12.46 -10.16
CA ARG A 276 7.89 -13.88 -10.39
C ARG A 276 9.38 -14.15 -10.20
N GLN A 277 9.75 -15.40 -9.96
CA GLN A 277 11.14 -15.86 -9.87
C GLN A 277 11.96 -14.97 -8.92
N ALA A 278 11.55 -14.91 -7.65
CA ALA A 278 12.11 -13.99 -6.67
C ALA A 278 13.64 -14.10 -6.59
N HIS A 279 14.19 -15.30 -6.63
CA HIS A 279 15.63 -15.55 -6.62
C HIS A 279 16.41 -14.81 -7.72
N ILE A 280 15.80 -14.54 -8.88
CA ILE A 280 16.39 -13.76 -9.98
C ILE A 280 16.04 -12.27 -9.88
N ASN A 281 14.76 -11.96 -9.63
CA ASN A 281 14.24 -10.61 -9.86
C ASN A 281 14.28 -9.70 -8.62
N ARG A 282 14.48 -10.26 -7.42
CA ARG A 282 14.36 -9.53 -6.14
C ARG A 282 15.27 -8.31 -6.03
N THR A 283 16.48 -8.36 -6.56
CA THR A 283 17.44 -7.24 -6.45
C THR A 283 17.05 -6.04 -7.31
N ASN A 284 16.26 -6.27 -8.37
CA ASN A 284 15.92 -5.28 -9.37
C ASN A 284 14.47 -4.78 -9.28
N ASP A 285 13.56 -5.56 -8.71
CA ASP A 285 12.17 -5.13 -8.52
C ASP A 285 12.10 -3.92 -7.56
N LYS A 286 11.49 -2.84 -8.06
CA LYS A 286 11.27 -1.58 -7.34
C LYS A 286 9.81 -1.15 -7.48
N GLU A 287 8.90 -2.08 -7.77
CA GLU A 287 7.55 -1.73 -8.14
C GLU A 287 6.77 -1.17 -6.95
N LEU A 288 6.82 -1.85 -5.80
CA LEU A 288 6.13 -1.41 -4.58
C LEU A 288 6.61 -0.03 -4.10
N ILE A 289 7.91 0.27 -4.19
CA ILE A 289 8.41 1.60 -3.80
C ILE A 289 7.98 2.71 -4.78
N LYS A 290 7.77 2.39 -6.07
CA LYS A 290 7.17 3.36 -7.01
C LYS A 290 5.68 3.53 -6.74
N LEU A 291 4.96 2.45 -6.43
CA LEU A 291 3.53 2.48 -6.11
C LEU A 291 3.24 3.20 -4.78
N ALA A 292 4.11 3.08 -3.78
CA ALA A 292 4.04 3.88 -2.55
C ALA A 292 4.02 5.39 -2.87
N ARG A 293 4.89 5.81 -3.80
CA ARG A 293 4.91 7.22 -4.27
C ARG A 293 3.64 7.54 -5.04
N TYR A 294 3.15 6.64 -5.88
CA TYR A 294 1.93 6.85 -6.64
C TYR A 294 0.73 7.09 -5.73
N LEU A 295 0.49 6.21 -4.76
CA LEU A 295 -0.56 6.35 -3.76
C LEU A 295 -0.49 7.70 -3.05
N LYS A 296 0.71 8.10 -2.60
CA LYS A 296 0.90 9.41 -1.96
C LYS A 296 0.58 10.60 -2.87
N GLU A 297 0.85 10.49 -4.17
CA GLU A 297 0.55 11.55 -5.14
C GLU A 297 -0.94 11.62 -5.50
N ILE A 298 -1.74 10.59 -5.26
CA ILE A 298 -3.19 10.60 -5.53
C ILE A 298 -4.05 10.68 -4.26
N ALA A 299 -3.47 10.48 -3.08
CA ALA A 299 -4.16 10.48 -1.79
C ALA A 299 -4.95 11.76 -1.49
N HIS A 300 -4.51 12.91 -2.01
CA HIS A 300 -5.17 14.20 -1.80
C HIS A 300 -6.32 14.48 -2.77
N LEU A 301 -6.53 13.63 -3.79
CA LEU A 301 -7.64 13.78 -4.71
C LEU A 301 -8.93 13.35 -4.03
N GLU A 302 -10.02 14.08 -4.22
CA GLU A 302 -11.33 13.72 -3.69
C GLU A 302 -11.84 12.43 -4.33
N ASP A 303 -11.75 12.36 -5.66
CA ASP A 303 -12.18 11.23 -6.47
C ASP A 303 -10.99 10.56 -7.20
N LEU A 304 -10.69 9.32 -6.83
CA LEU A 304 -9.65 8.49 -7.45
C LEU A 304 -10.04 7.99 -8.84
N CYS A 305 -11.34 7.87 -9.15
CA CYS A 305 -11.83 7.45 -10.47
C CYS A 305 -11.46 8.44 -11.58
N SER A 306 -11.17 9.69 -11.22
CA SER A 306 -10.67 10.72 -12.14
C SER A 306 -9.26 10.42 -12.69
N VAL A 307 -8.56 9.42 -12.13
CA VAL A 307 -7.19 9.08 -12.51
C VAL A 307 -7.15 7.82 -13.36
N ASN A 308 -6.57 7.91 -14.55
CA ASN A 308 -6.27 6.72 -15.34
C ASN A 308 -5.08 5.94 -14.74
N HIS A 309 -5.38 4.91 -13.96
CA HIS A 309 -4.39 4.06 -13.29
C HIS A 309 -3.48 3.28 -14.23
N ARG A 310 -3.84 3.07 -15.50
CA ARG A 310 -2.95 2.41 -16.49
C ARG A 310 -1.68 3.22 -16.76
N ASN A 311 -1.76 4.54 -16.59
CA ASN A 311 -0.68 5.48 -16.84
C ASN A 311 -0.01 5.98 -15.53
N TRP A 312 -0.13 5.24 -14.44
CA TRP A 312 0.38 5.63 -13.12
C TRP A 312 1.88 6.01 -13.12
N GLU A 313 2.71 5.28 -13.89
CA GLU A 313 4.15 5.57 -14.00
C GLU A 313 4.42 6.95 -14.62
N LYS A 314 3.59 7.39 -15.58
CA LYS A 314 3.71 8.72 -16.19
C LYS A 314 3.42 9.81 -15.16
N LEU A 315 2.41 9.62 -14.32
CA LEU A 315 2.06 10.57 -13.24
C LEU A 315 3.20 10.71 -12.23
N VAL A 316 3.73 9.59 -11.72
CA VAL A 316 4.86 9.58 -10.78
C VAL A 316 6.08 10.29 -11.39
N ASN A 317 6.38 10.00 -12.66
CA ASN A 317 7.53 10.61 -13.35
C ASN A 317 7.34 12.12 -13.58
N LYS A 318 6.13 12.57 -13.94
CA LYS A 318 5.80 13.99 -14.12
C LYS A 318 6.00 14.77 -12.83
N LYS A 319 5.39 14.30 -11.72
CA LYS A 319 5.53 14.93 -10.39
C LYS A 319 6.98 14.95 -9.90
N ARG A 320 7.74 13.89 -10.15
CA ARG A 320 9.18 13.85 -9.83
C ARG A 320 9.98 14.91 -10.61
N LYS A 321 9.69 15.09 -11.90
CA LYS A 321 10.33 16.13 -12.72
C LYS A 321 9.97 17.54 -12.23
N GLU A 322 8.70 17.78 -11.90
CA GLU A 322 8.23 19.06 -11.34
C GLU A 322 8.93 19.41 -10.01
N LYS A 323 9.02 18.46 -9.07
CA LYS A 323 9.75 18.65 -7.81
C LYS A 323 11.23 18.97 -8.01
N LYS A 324 11.89 18.32 -8.99
CA LYS A 324 13.28 18.63 -9.37
C LYS A 324 13.43 20.03 -9.96
N ARG A 325 12.49 20.49 -10.81
CA ARG A 325 12.50 21.85 -11.37
C ARG A 325 12.30 22.91 -10.29
N LYS A 326 11.37 22.70 -9.35
CA LYS A 326 11.17 23.60 -8.20
C LYS A 326 12.43 23.73 -7.34
N ARG A 327 13.13 22.62 -7.05
CA ARG A 327 14.39 22.63 -6.29
C ARG A 327 15.56 23.34 -7.01
N LYS A 328 15.54 23.39 -8.34
CA LYS A 328 16.56 24.08 -9.16
C LYS A 328 16.31 25.58 -9.33
N ARG A 329 15.18 26.11 -8.85
CA ARG A 329 14.91 27.55 -8.78
C ARG A 329 14.95 27.99 -7.30
N PRO A 330 16.14 28.25 -6.71
CA PRO A 330 16.19 29.04 -5.48
C PRO A 330 15.80 30.49 -5.83
N GLY A 331 15.03 31.13 -4.95
CA GLY A 331 14.24 32.33 -5.21
C GLY A 331 14.99 33.50 -5.85
N THR A 332 14.39 34.05 -6.89
CA THR A 332 14.52 35.46 -7.28
C THR A 332 13.27 36.18 -6.77
N ASP A 333 13.16 36.34 -5.46
CA ASP A 333 12.34 37.38 -4.83
C ASP A 333 13.25 38.09 -3.83
N LEU A 334 14.13 38.93 -4.36
CA LEU A 334 14.77 39.98 -3.59
C LEU A 334 13.72 41.07 -3.41
N LEU A 335 13.12 41.08 -2.22
CA LEU A 335 12.39 42.22 -1.69
C LEU A 335 13.27 43.47 -1.83
N LEU A 336 12.79 44.47 -2.57
CA LEU A 336 13.32 45.82 -2.50
C LEU A 336 13.07 46.34 -1.07
N PRO A 337 14.08 46.90 -0.38
CA PRO A 337 13.83 47.54 0.89
C PRO A 337 13.17 48.90 0.64
N ASP A 338 12.01 49.08 1.25
CA ASP A 338 11.38 50.38 1.46
C ASP A 338 12.39 51.30 2.18
N SER A 339 12.69 52.44 1.58
CA SER A 339 13.45 53.51 2.23
C SER A 339 12.51 54.67 2.48
N THR A 340 12.03 54.75 3.72
CA THR A 340 11.39 55.94 4.28
C THR A 340 12.45 56.76 5.02
N THR A 341 12.72 57.98 4.56
CA THR A 341 13.17 59.20 5.28
C THR A 341 13.47 60.24 4.18
N GLY A 342 13.07 61.51 4.21
CA GLY A 342 12.32 62.34 5.12
C GLY A 342 12.18 63.76 4.51
N SER A 343 11.32 64.55 5.16
CA SER A 343 11.26 66.04 5.19
C SER A 343 11.05 66.87 3.91
N GLY A 344 9.84 67.44 3.82
CA GLY A 344 9.61 68.89 3.80
C GLY A 344 9.65 69.64 2.47
N PHE A 345 8.52 70.17 2.02
CA PHE A 345 8.25 71.62 1.96
C PHE A 345 6.86 71.91 1.37
N ASP A 346 6.31 73.06 1.79
CA ASP A 346 4.97 73.60 1.58
C ASP A 346 4.51 73.79 0.12
N GLY A 347 3.18 73.85 -0.10
CA GLY A 347 2.62 74.30 -1.38
C GLY A 347 1.09 74.20 -1.51
N ASN A 348 0.40 75.21 -1.02
CA ASN A 348 -1.03 75.53 -1.11
C ASN A 348 -1.61 75.60 -2.55
N SER A 349 -2.84 75.11 -2.77
CA SER A 349 -3.94 75.65 -3.64
C SER A 349 -4.86 74.50 -4.15
N SER A 350 -6.13 74.39 -3.74
CA SER A 350 -7.33 75.08 -4.28
C SER A 350 -7.96 74.40 -5.51
N LEU A 351 -9.31 74.40 -5.54
CA LEU A 351 -10.27 74.07 -6.63
C LEU A 351 -10.74 72.60 -6.63
N ASP A 352 -11.94 72.27 -6.14
CA ASP A 352 -13.32 72.48 -6.65
C ASP A 352 -13.86 71.12 -7.15
N MET A 353 -14.87 70.55 -6.48
CA MET A 353 -16.27 70.56 -6.93
C MET A 353 -16.44 70.11 -8.40
N ASP A 354 -16.98 68.91 -8.62
CA ASP A 354 -18.39 68.79 -9.02
C ASP A 354 -18.88 67.35 -9.16
N SER A 355 -20.19 67.25 -9.03
CA SER A 355 -21.06 66.10 -8.89
C SER A 355 -21.65 65.60 -10.23
N ASP A 356 -22.34 64.46 -10.11
CA ASP A 356 -23.52 64.05 -10.89
C ASP A 356 -23.41 63.59 -12.36
N ASN A 357 -23.78 62.33 -12.59
CA ASN A 357 -24.98 61.87 -13.34
C ASN A 357 -24.86 60.33 -13.51
N LEU A 358 -25.71 59.45 -12.98
CA LEU A 358 -27.17 59.21 -13.14
C LEU A 358 -27.61 58.85 -14.58
N ASP A 359 -28.21 57.64 -14.66
CA ASP A 359 -29.27 57.17 -15.58
C ASP A 359 -28.88 56.82 -17.04
N SER A 360 -29.48 55.84 -17.76
CA SER A 360 -30.58 54.87 -17.54
C SER A 360 -30.67 53.94 -18.77
N SER A 361 -31.61 52.97 -18.70
CA SER A 361 -32.30 52.24 -19.78
C SER A 361 -31.66 50.90 -20.18
N GLU A 362 -32.27 49.76 -19.84
CA GLU A 362 -33.54 49.14 -20.30
C GLU A 362 -33.51 48.64 -21.76
N GLY A 363 -33.89 47.37 -21.93
CA GLY A 363 -34.01 46.72 -23.23
C GLY A 363 -34.41 45.25 -23.12
N SER A 364 -35.69 45.01 -22.81
CA SER A 364 -36.42 43.74 -22.87
C SER A 364 -36.52 43.14 -24.28
N GLY A 365 -36.67 41.81 -24.39
CA GLY A 365 -37.11 41.17 -25.63
C GLY A 365 -37.18 39.64 -25.59
N SER A 366 -38.30 39.11 -25.11
CA SER A 366 -38.75 37.72 -25.26
C SER A 366 -39.37 37.51 -26.64
N PHE A 367 -39.24 36.33 -27.26
CA PHE A 367 -40.28 35.78 -28.15
C PHE A 367 -40.18 34.25 -28.28
N ASP A 368 -41.33 33.62 -28.11
CA ASP A 368 -41.68 32.20 -28.24
C ASP A 368 -41.57 31.66 -29.68
N GLY A 369 -41.63 30.33 -29.84
CA GLY A 369 -42.20 29.73 -31.05
C GLY A 369 -41.76 28.30 -31.36
N ALA A 370 -42.69 27.36 -31.18
CA ALA A 370 -42.52 25.91 -31.35
C ALA A 370 -42.69 25.37 -32.79
N ASN A 371 -42.04 24.22 -33.04
CA ASN A 371 -42.43 23.06 -33.87
C ASN A 371 -42.63 23.21 -35.40
N PRO A 372 -42.61 22.11 -36.20
CA PRO A 372 -42.92 20.70 -35.91
C PRO A 372 -41.75 19.76 -35.62
#